data_AF-A0A4V1XUU4-F1
#
_entry.id   AF-A0A4V1XUU4-F1
#
_cell.length_a   1.000
_cell.length_b   1.000
_cell.length_c   1.000
_cell.angle_alpha   90.00
_cell.angle_beta   90.00
_cell.angle_gamma   90.00
#
_symmetry.space_group_name_H-M   'P 1'
#
loop_
_entity.id
_entity.type
_entity.pdbx_description
1 polymer ?
#
loop_
_entity_poly.entity_id
_entity_poly.type
_entity_poly.pdbx_seq_one_letter_code
_entity_poly.pdbx_strand_id
1 'polypeptide(L)'
;MLGRSNALISGSFALQFFERVVWPESDLDIMIPEGHGLEEMAGFLIDKEGYRLDSETETTVKVAADHYPSLDVTKCQTYLSEATGTGSNQASERKVQLVVTSGPPVQAILRGYYTTAVINFISWNKAYSVFPRATFLLHETVPLKSVRDSYGPRYVKLSKRGWRLRTEAVYSSGADNEQPLGYLRRDGDRRIGDRDTWMIRLDGATQVETSASFVPDSVLEYSGFRVGDLNLQARSFDSMEDWQSVRDSLAVSITAEPRRSNSLRHQYTSGSGTYWNLFWDALYQRTRQNTLGQLCKMKDSEIEAIAGSQLMMNHKLLADERKTVEDYGLRRGPFPLDPNDLNYMEPYLGQEPYNWQSYMILPLQTDEETKGSEDDVDEKEDLGLNWYAISLSHEAYSTMYVKLTNGDQIGAERLTEMQYRDMVIDNVRAAGGDMRAIRFLGTWSIQHRPARAAIAEAFRRAGRDILARGVVEVTPEDGPAFLECVRNNPFARGQQALLERHAQETGGAFVERFVFVSEGYDAPPGSSAEIPPYEPRLHMVTELGRPSS
;
A
#
# COMPACT_ATOMS: atom_id res chain seq x y z
N MET A 1 -5.57 30.71 -8.66
CA MET A 1 -5.78 29.39 -9.29
C MET A 1 -4.92 28.29 -8.71
N LEU A 2 -3.58 28.35 -8.78
CA LEU A 2 -2.70 27.26 -8.27
C LEU A 2 -3.07 26.74 -6.88
N GLY A 3 -3.33 27.62 -5.90
CA GLY A 3 -3.70 27.21 -4.55
C GLY A 3 -5.09 26.56 -4.44
N ARG A 4 -6.07 27.00 -5.24
CA ARG A 4 -7.43 26.41 -5.29
C ARG A 4 -7.42 25.01 -5.89
N SER A 5 -6.62 24.83 -6.93
CA SER A 5 -6.51 23.58 -7.67
C SER A 5 -5.47 22.62 -7.09
N ASN A 6 -4.81 22.96 -5.98
CA ASN A 6 -3.68 22.21 -5.42
C ASN A 6 -2.61 21.86 -6.48
N ALA A 7 -2.33 22.80 -7.39
CA ALA A 7 -1.47 22.59 -8.54
C ALA A 7 -0.06 23.17 -8.31
N LEU A 8 0.93 22.59 -8.98
CA LEU A 8 2.33 23.00 -8.93
C LEU A 8 2.86 23.26 -10.34
N ILE A 9 3.51 24.40 -10.55
CA ILE A 9 4.30 24.62 -11.77
C ILE A 9 5.62 23.84 -11.63
N SER A 10 6.07 23.17 -12.67
CA SER A 10 7.28 22.34 -12.64
C SER A 10 8.06 22.42 -13.97
N GLY A 11 9.08 21.57 -14.13
CA GLY A 11 9.76 21.35 -15.41
C GLY A 11 10.70 22.49 -15.80
N SER A 12 10.74 22.80 -17.09
CA SER A 12 11.69 23.82 -17.62
C SER A 12 11.39 25.21 -17.09
N PHE A 13 10.10 25.55 -16.89
CA PHE A 13 9.72 26.85 -16.34
C PHE A 13 10.20 27.03 -14.89
N ALA A 14 10.04 26.02 -14.05
CA ALA A 14 10.54 26.09 -12.68
C ALA A 14 12.07 26.18 -12.65
N LEU A 15 12.76 25.43 -13.51
CA LEU A 15 14.22 25.52 -13.65
C LEU A 15 14.68 26.94 -14.05
N GLN A 16 14.03 27.55 -15.05
CA GLN A 16 14.39 28.89 -15.52
C GLN A 16 14.16 29.97 -14.46
N PHE A 17 13.11 29.82 -13.64
CA PHE A 17 12.81 30.72 -12.53
C PHE A 17 13.95 30.78 -11.52
N PHE A 18 14.48 29.61 -11.12
CA PHE A 18 15.62 29.53 -10.20
C PHE A 18 16.93 29.95 -10.84
N GLU A 19 17.14 29.62 -12.13
CA GLU A 19 18.32 30.03 -12.89
C GLU A 19 18.31 31.54 -13.22
N ARG A 20 17.14 32.20 -13.11
CA ARG A 20 16.92 33.60 -13.49
C ARG A 20 17.26 33.87 -14.96
N VAL A 21 16.99 32.89 -15.81
CA VAL A 21 17.15 32.95 -17.27
C VAL A 21 15.78 32.78 -17.93
N VAL A 22 15.62 33.36 -19.12
CA VAL A 22 14.41 33.17 -19.94
C VAL A 22 14.78 32.32 -21.15
N TRP A 23 14.12 31.17 -21.29
CA TRP A 23 14.17 30.35 -22.49
C TRP A 23 12.86 30.52 -23.25
N PRO A 24 12.85 31.22 -24.40
CA PRO A 24 11.63 31.49 -25.16
C PRO A 24 10.87 30.21 -25.57
N GLU A 25 11.57 29.10 -25.73
CA GLU A 25 11.02 27.78 -26.06
C GLU A 25 10.55 26.97 -24.83
N SER A 26 10.55 27.56 -23.63
CA SER A 26 10.11 26.88 -22.42
C SER A 26 8.59 26.87 -22.30
N ASP A 27 8.02 25.67 -22.27
CA ASP A 27 6.63 25.44 -21.93
C ASP A 27 6.37 25.70 -20.42
N LEU A 28 5.12 25.99 -20.08
CA LEU A 28 4.63 26.05 -18.70
C LEU A 28 3.95 24.74 -18.31
N ASP A 29 4.66 23.88 -17.60
CA ASP A 29 4.12 22.61 -17.09
C ASP A 29 3.44 22.82 -15.72
N ILE A 30 2.14 22.55 -15.64
CA ILE A 30 1.34 22.62 -14.42
C ILE A 30 0.90 21.21 -14.03
N MET A 31 1.51 20.68 -12.98
CA MET A 31 1.14 19.40 -12.37
C MET A 31 -0.10 19.59 -11.49
N ILE A 32 -1.16 18.83 -11.74
CA ILE A 32 -2.47 19.04 -11.11
C ILE A 32 -3.15 17.71 -10.78
N PRO A 33 -3.71 17.51 -9.57
CA PRO A 33 -4.44 16.29 -9.28
C PRO A 33 -5.74 16.22 -10.09
N GLU A 34 -6.18 15.01 -10.40
CA GLU A 34 -7.50 14.79 -10.98
C GLU A 34 -8.63 15.26 -10.05
N GLY A 35 -9.72 15.79 -10.63
CA GLY A 35 -10.91 16.24 -9.92
C GLY A 35 -11.29 17.70 -10.20
N HIS A 36 -12.14 18.27 -9.35
CA HIS A 36 -12.74 19.61 -9.55
C HIS A 36 -11.72 20.73 -9.78
N GLY A 37 -10.54 20.67 -9.15
CA GLY A 37 -9.48 21.67 -9.33
C GLY A 37 -8.94 21.73 -10.76
N LEU A 38 -8.95 20.61 -11.49
CA LEU A 38 -8.57 20.52 -12.90
C LEU A 38 -9.59 21.24 -13.78
N GLU A 39 -10.88 20.98 -13.57
CA GLU A 39 -11.96 21.63 -14.31
C GLU A 39 -11.93 23.15 -14.12
N GLU A 40 -11.75 23.62 -12.88
CA GLU A 40 -11.60 25.05 -12.60
C GLU A 40 -10.37 25.66 -13.29
N MET A 41 -9.24 24.94 -13.31
CA MET A 41 -8.01 25.42 -13.96
C MET A 41 -8.16 25.47 -15.49
N ALA A 42 -8.74 24.43 -16.09
CA ALA A 42 -9.00 24.37 -17.52
C ALA A 42 -9.96 25.49 -17.95
N GLY A 43 -11.06 25.69 -17.21
CA GLY A 43 -11.99 26.80 -17.43
C GLY A 43 -11.31 28.15 -17.27
N PHE A 44 -10.44 28.32 -16.27
CA PHE A 44 -9.65 29.56 -16.12
C PHE A 44 -8.74 29.82 -17.34
N LEU A 45 -8.01 28.82 -17.82
CA LEU A 45 -7.15 28.97 -19.00
C LEU A 45 -7.95 29.39 -20.24
N ILE A 46 -9.12 28.82 -20.45
CA ILE A 46 -9.97 29.13 -21.62
C ILE A 46 -10.69 30.48 -21.42
N ASP A 47 -11.48 30.59 -20.36
CA ASP A 47 -12.46 31.67 -20.20
C ASP A 47 -11.83 32.99 -19.71
N LYS A 48 -10.69 32.92 -19.02
CA LYS A 48 -10.00 34.10 -18.45
C LYS A 48 -8.72 34.45 -19.18
N GLU A 49 -7.89 33.45 -19.49
CA GLU A 49 -6.58 33.68 -20.10
C GLU A 49 -6.61 33.54 -21.65
N GLY A 50 -7.74 33.11 -22.24
CA GLY A 50 -7.92 33.06 -23.69
C GLY A 50 -7.10 31.98 -24.39
N TYR A 51 -6.72 30.91 -23.68
CA TYR A 51 -6.11 29.74 -24.28
C TYR A 51 -7.16 28.85 -24.95
N ARG A 52 -6.74 28.09 -25.97
CA ARG A 52 -7.53 27.01 -26.56
C ARG A 52 -6.91 25.66 -26.19
N LEU A 53 -7.75 24.67 -25.91
CA LEU A 53 -7.30 23.29 -25.83
C LEU A 53 -6.89 22.84 -27.24
N ASP A 54 -5.66 22.38 -27.38
CA ASP A 54 -5.11 21.93 -28.65
C ASP A 54 -5.12 20.41 -28.78
N SER A 55 -4.63 19.73 -27.73
CA SER A 55 -4.57 18.27 -27.70
C SER A 55 -4.71 17.74 -26.28
N GLU A 56 -5.29 16.55 -26.17
CA GLU A 56 -5.35 15.76 -24.94
C GLU A 56 -4.78 14.37 -25.23
N THR A 57 -3.89 13.92 -24.36
CA THR A 57 -3.25 12.61 -24.48
C THR A 57 -3.49 11.83 -23.19
N GLU A 58 -4.21 10.71 -23.29
CA GLU A 58 -4.35 9.76 -22.19
C GLU A 58 -3.10 8.91 -22.07
N THR A 59 -2.61 8.74 -20.84
CA THR A 59 -1.46 7.89 -20.56
C THR A 59 -1.97 6.47 -20.30
N THR A 60 -2.61 5.85 -21.29
CA THR A 60 -2.77 4.39 -21.23
C THR A 60 -1.37 3.78 -21.28
N VAL A 61 -1.13 2.72 -20.51
CA VAL A 61 0.20 2.10 -20.26
C VAL A 61 0.89 1.57 -21.55
N LYS A 62 0.39 1.90 -22.74
CA LYS A 62 1.00 1.61 -24.03
C LYS A 62 1.17 2.89 -24.86
N VAL A 63 2.43 3.35 -24.89
CA VAL A 63 3.07 4.13 -25.98
C VAL A 63 2.70 5.62 -26.08
N ALA A 64 3.51 6.46 -25.43
CA ALA A 64 4.04 7.70 -26.03
C ALA A 64 5.41 8.01 -25.40
N ALA A 65 6.48 7.80 -26.17
CA ALA A 65 7.86 7.75 -25.68
C ALA A 65 8.46 9.10 -25.24
N ASP A 66 7.73 10.22 -25.31
CA ASP A 66 8.37 11.53 -25.27
C ASP A 66 7.98 12.46 -24.12
N HIS A 67 6.96 12.15 -23.31
CA HIS A 67 6.60 12.97 -22.14
C HIS A 67 6.26 12.07 -20.95
N TYR A 68 7.22 11.97 -20.01
CA TYR A 68 7.15 11.30 -18.71
C TYR A 68 6.26 10.04 -18.63
N PRO A 69 6.78 8.83 -18.87
CA PRO A 69 6.13 7.62 -18.36
C PRO A 69 6.32 7.57 -16.84
N SER A 70 5.62 8.46 -16.13
CA SER A 70 5.55 8.44 -14.68
C SER A 70 4.31 7.65 -14.29
N LEU A 71 4.46 6.71 -13.37
CA LEU A 71 3.37 5.88 -12.82
C LEU A 71 2.20 6.71 -12.26
N ASP A 72 2.44 8.01 -12.00
CA ASP A 72 1.53 8.90 -11.30
C ASP A 72 0.89 9.95 -12.22
N VAL A 73 1.11 9.91 -13.54
CA VAL A 73 0.48 10.81 -14.53
C VAL A 73 -0.57 10.04 -15.33
N THR A 74 -1.80 10.58 -15.38
CA THR A 74 -2.94 9.94 -16.04
C THR A 74 -3.21 10.52 -17.42
N LYS A 75 -3.08 11.84 -17.58
CA LYS A 75 -3.30 12.54 -18.85
C LYS A 75 -2.52 13.83 -18.94
N CYS A 76 -2.30 14.31 -20.16
CA CYS A 76 -1.70 15.61 -20.43
C CYS A 76 -2.57 16.40 -21.41
N GLN A 77 -2.98 17.61 -21.02
CA GLN A 77 -3.75 18.55 -21.83
C GLN A 77 -2.85 19.72 -22.24
N THR A 78 -2.72 19.94 -23.54
CA THR A 78 -1.93 21.04 -24.10
C THR A 78 -2.84 22.19 -24.50
N TYR A 79 -2.55 23.37 -23.97
CA TYR A 79 -3.25 24.62 -24.21
C TYR A 79 -2.34 25.60 -24.93
N LEU A 80 -2.88 26.25 -25.96
CA LEU A 80 -2.15 27.19 -26.80
C LEU A 80 -2.84 28.56 -26.79
N SER A 81 -2.06 29.63 -26.85
CA SER A 81 -2.57 31.00 -26.98
C SER A 81 -1.75 31.77 -28.01
N GLU A 82 -2.45 32.55 -28.84
CA GLU A 82 -1.83 33.42 -29.83
C GLU A 82 -1.02 34.53 -29.15
N ALA A 83 0.15 34.85 -29.69
CA ALA A 83 0.98 35.90 -29.14
C ALA A 83 0.30 37.27 -29.32
N THR A 84 -0.21 37.83 -28.23
CA THR A 84 -0.68 39.23 -28.19
C THR A 84 0.51 40.18 -28.18
N GLY A 85 1.06 40.45 -29.37
CA GLY A 85 2.20 41.34 -29.55
C GLY A 85 2.33 41.87 -30.97
N THR A 86 1.74 43.04 -31.22
CA THR A 86 2.06 43.90 -32.35
C THR A 86 3.50 44.42 -32.21
N GLY A 87 4.51 43.71 -32.73
CA GLY A 87 5.84 44.33 -32.90
C GLY A 87 7.12 43.50 -32.89
N SER A 88 7.12 42.16 -32.94
CA SER A 88 8.38 41.42 -33.14
C SER A 88 8.20 40.15 -33.97
N ASN A 89 9.01 40.00 -35.01
CA ASN A 89 9.02 38.92 -36.01
C ASN A 89 9.46 37.54 -35.49
N GLN A 90 8.96 37.11 -34.34
CA GLN A 90 9.01 35.72 -33.86
C GLN A 90 7.93 35.55 -32.78
N ALA A 91 6.67 35.58 -33.21
CA ALA A 91 5.54 35.25 -32.36
C ALA A 91 5.51 33.72 -32.13
N SER A 92 6.24 33.23 -31.13
CA SER A 92 6.07 31.85 -30.66
C SER A 92 4.76 31.76 -29.88
N GLU A 93 3.88 30.86 -30.30
CA GLU A 93 2.63 30.51 -29.61
C GLU A 93 2.94 30.16 -28.14
N ARG A 94 2.17 30.70 -27.18
CA ARG A 94 2.38 30.41 -25.77
C ARG A 94 1.77 29.07 -25.44
N LYS A 95 2.56 28.15 -24.88
CA LYS A 95 2.14 26.79 -24.57
C LYS A 95 2.08 26.54 -23.06
N VAL A 96 0.94 26.04 -22.59
CA VAL A 96 0.70 25.58 -21.22
C VAL A 96 0.32 24.11 -21.27
N GLN A 97 0.92 23.28 -20.42
CA GLN A 97 0.57 21.86 -20.31
C GLN A 97 0.00 21.59 -18.91
N LEU A 98 -1.25 21.14 -18.85
CA LEU A 98 -1.82 20.57 -17.63
C LEU A 98 -1.46 19.09 -17.59
N VAL A 99 -0.55 18.73 -16.69
CA VAL A 99 -0.10 17.35 -16.46
C VAL A 99 -0.87 16.80 -15.28
N VAL A 100 -1.83 15.92 -15.56
CA VAL A 100 -2.80 15.43 -14.57
C VAL A 100 -2.24 14.23 -13.84
N THR A 101 -2.34 14.26 -12.50
CA THR A 101 -1.75 13.25 -11.62
C THR A 101 -2.79 12.43 -10.89
N SER A 102 -2.54 11.12 -10.74
CA SER A 102 -3.40 10.19 -9.98
C SER A 102 -3.29 10.36 -8.45
N GLY A 103 -2.30 11.12 -8.00
CA GLY A 103 -2.02 11.44 -6.60
C GLY A 103 -1.53 12.87 -6.42
N PRO A 104 -0.91 13.20 -5.28
CA PRO A 104 -0.35 14.52 -5.04
C PRO A 104 0.67 14.92 -6.11
N PRO A 105 0.60 16.12 -6.71
CA PRO A 105 1.51 16.55 -7.79
C PRO A 105 2.99 16.41 -7.44
N VAL A 106 3.33 16.65 -6.17
CA VAL A 106 4.71 16.52 -5.67
C VAL A 106 5.24 15.09 -5.77
N GLN A 107 4.38 14.08 -5.67
CA GLN A 107 4.75 12.68 -5.87
C GLN A 107 5.18 12.43 -7.31
N ALA A 108 4.37 12.88 -8.27
CA ALA A 108 4.65 12.73 -9.70
C ALA A 108 5.95 13.46 -10.10
N ILE A 109 6.20 14.63 -9.53
CA ILE A 109 7.46 15.38 -9.70
C ILE A 109 8.64 14.54 -9.19
N LEU A 110 8.59 14.09 -7.93
CA LEU A 110 9.70 13.36 -7.30
C LEU A 110 10.02 12.04 -8.01
N ARG A 111 9.00 11.29 -8.44
CA ARG A 111 9.17 9.95 -9.05
C ARG A 111 9.30 9.97 -10.57
N GLY A 112 8.71 10.97 -11.22
CA GLY A 112 8.56 11.03 -12.67
C GLY A 112 9.75 11.62 -13.40
N TYR A 113 10.44 12.60 -12.82
CA TYR A 113 11.56 13.24 -13.48
C TYR A 113 12.78 12.31 -13.63
N TYR A 114 13.49 12.47 -14.75
CA TYR A 114 14.63 11.63 -15.13
C TYR A 114 15.97 12.15 -14.59
N THR A 115 16.01 13.37 -14.04
CA THR A 115 17.25 13.98 -13.55
C THR A 115 16.98 15.09 -12.52
N THR A 116 17.97 15.38 -11.65
CA THR A 116 17.82 16.36 -10.56
C THR A 116 17.56 17.79 -11.02
N ALA A 117 18.04 18.17 -12.21
CA ALA A 117 17.86 19.53 -12.74
C ALA A 117 16.40 19.95 -12.93
N VAL A 118 15.46 19.01 -12.99
CA VAL A 118 14.04 19.29 -13.22
C VAL A 118 13.15 18.98 -12.00
N ILE A 119 13.74 18.63 -10.85
CA ILE A 119 13.02 18.52 -9.57
C ILE A 119 13.02 19.89 -8.87
N ASN A 120 12.40 20.85 -9.55
CA ASN A 120 12.09 22.17 -9.04
C ASN A 120 10.61 22.43 -9.30
N PHE A 121 9.92 23.07 -8.37
CA PHE A 121 8.51 23.37 -8.54
C PHE A 121 8.08 24.61 -7.79
N ILE A 122 7.01 25.23 -8.28
CA ILE A 122 6.47 26.49 -7.77
C ILE A 122 5.02 26.25 -7.36
N SER A 123 4.76 26.43 -6.08
CA SER A 123 3.43 26.45 -5.49
C SER A 123 2.86 27.87 -5.50
N TRP A 124 1.63 28.03 -5.02
CA TRP A 124 0.96 29.33 -4.99
C TRP A 124 1.67 30.40 -4.13
N ASN A 125 2.49 30.02 -3.14
CA ASN A 125 3.19 30.95 -2.25
C ASN A 125 4.72 30.73 -2.16
N LYS A 126 5.25 29.60 -2.65
CA LYS A 126 6.66 29.26 -2.52
C LYS A 126 7.19 28.54 -3.75
N ALA A 127 8.43 28.81 -4.13
CA ALA A 127 9.19 28.00 -5.06
C ALA A 127 10.17 27.11 -4.31
N TYR A 128 10.32 25.87 -4.75
CA TYR A 128 11.18 24.84 -4.17
C TYR A 128 12.16 24.28 -5.21
N SER A 129 13.43 24.19 -4.86
CA SER A 129 14.40 23.35 -5.55
C SER A 129 14.89 22.29 -4.57
N VAL A 130 14.68 21.01 -4.91
CA VAL A 130 14.95 19.88 -4.00
C VAL A 130 16.45 19.52 -3.97
N PHE A 131 17.14 19.72 -5.10
CA PHE A 131 18.57 19.44 -5.27
C PHE A 131 19.33 20.67 -5.78
N PRO A 132 19.29 21.80 -5.07
CA PRO A 132 19.83 23.06 -5.55
C PRO A 132 21.35 23.04 -5.67
N ARG A 133 22.04 22.24 -4.85
CA ARG A 133 23.50 22.14 -4.89
C ARG A 133 23.97 21.50 -6.20
N ALA A 134 23.45 20.32 -6.55
CA ALA A 134 23.71 19.71 -7.85
C ALA A 134 23.36 20.68 -8.99
N THR A 135 22.10 21.15 -8.99
CA THR A 135 21.55 21.88 -10.12
C THR A 135 22.14 23.27 -10.30
N PHE A 136 22.19 24.10 -9.26
CA PHE A 136 22.52 25.53 -9.38
C PHE A 136 23.91 25.90 -8.85
N LEU A 137 24.46 25.16 -7.88
CA LEU A 137 25.80 25.47 -7.36
C LEU A 137 26.91 24.79 -8.18
N LEU A 138 26.67 23.54 -8.58
CA LEU A 138 27.64 22.76 -9.36
C LEU A 138 27.37 22.81 -10.87
N HIS A 139 26.20 23.31 -11.31
CA HIS A 139 25.72 23.20 -12.69
C HIS A 139 25.83 21.77 -13.23
N GLU A 140 25.49 20.81 -12.38
CA GLU A 140 25.46 19.39 -12.68
C GLU A 140 24.05 18.84 -12.61
N THR A 141 23.81 17.75 -13.33
CA THR A 141 22.58 16.99 -13.20
C THR A 141 22.88 15.53 -12.93
N VAL A 142 22.25 14.98 -11.91
CA VAL A 142 22.38 13.57 -11.54
C VAL A 142 21.24 12.79 -12.19
N PRO A 143 21.52 11.70 -12.93
CA PRO A 143 20.47 10.83 -13.45
C PRO A 143 19.62 10.25 -12.32
N LEU A 144 18.30 10.28 -12.48
CA LEU A 144 17.34 9.69 -11.53
C LEU A 144 16.70 8.38 -12.05
N LYS A 145 17.10 8.00 -13.26
CA LYS A 145 16.69 6.82 -14.00
C LYS A 145 17.92 6.32 -14.74
N SER A 146 18.00 5.02 -14.97
CA SER A 146 19.02 4.40 -15.83
C SER A 146 19.15 5.20 -17.14
N VAL A 147 20.39 5.56 -17.49
CA VAL A 147 20.68 6.40 -18.65
C VAL A 147 20.39 5.61 -19.93
N ARG A 148 19.24 5.88 -20.53
CA ARG A 148 18.77 5.28 -21.79
C ARG A 148 18.79 6.29 -22.92
N ASP A 149 18.93 5.81 -24.15
CA ASP A 149 19.02 6.64 -25.34
C ASP A 149 17.78 7.53 -25.55
N SER A 150 16.61 7.10 -25.06
CA SER A 150 15.37 7.89 -25.06
C SER A 150 15.46 9.19 -24.26
N TYR A 151 16.35 9.27 -23.26
CA TYR A 151 16.60 10.51 -22.50
C TYR A 151 17.70 11.38 -23.12
N GLY A 152 18.44 10.86 -24.11
CA GLY A 152 19.56 11.53 -24.75
C GLY A 152 19.25 12.96 -25.23
N PRO A 153 18.18 13.18 -26.03
CA PRO A 153 17.79 14.51 -26.49
C PRO A 153 17.55 15.51 -25.33
N ARG A 154 17.05 15.03 -24.20
CA ARG A 154 16.77 15.85 -23.02
C ARG A 154 18.05 16.26 -22.29
N TYR A 155 19.00 15.34 -22.16
CA TYR A 155 20.33 15.66 -21.63
C TYR A 155 21.11 16.60 -22.57
N VAL A 156 20.96 16.45 -23.89
CA VAL A 156 21.52 17.41 -24.87
C VAL A 156 20.91 18.81 -24.68
N LYS A 157 19.59 18.89 -24.45
CA LYS A 157 18.91 20.17 -24.15
C LYS A 157 19.49 20.81 -22.88
N LEU A 158 19.68 20.04 -21.80
CA LEU A 158 20.29 20.53 -20.56
C LEU A 158 21.76 20.97 -20.77
N SER A 159 22.52 20.17 -21.52
CA SER A 159 23.92 20.49 -21.86
C SER A 159 24.05 21.79 -22.64
N LYS A 160 23.18 22.03 -23.63
CA LYS A 160 23.11 23.31 -24.36
C LYS A 160 22.77 24.50 -23.45
N ARG A 161 22.09 24.26 -22.33
CA ARG A 161 21.77 25.27 -21.32
C ARG A 161 22.83 25.39 -20.21
N GLY A 162 23.94 24.65 -20.29
CA GLY A 162 25.09 24.78 -19.39
C GLY A 162 25.21 23.69 -18.32
N TRP A 163 24.29 22.71 -18.26
CA TRP A 163 24.38 21.62 -17.27
C TRP A 163 25.22 20.45 -17.75
N ARG A 164 26.17 20.03 -16.91
CA ARG A 164 26.96 18.82 -17.14
C ARG A 164 26.25 17.61 -16.53
N LEU A 165 26.17 16.51 -17.29
CA LEU A 165 25.76 15.23 -16.71
C LEU A 165 26.85 14.74 -15.76
N ARG A 166 26.49 14.45 -14.51
CA ARG A 166 27.46 13.95 -13.54
C ARG A 166 27.94 12.55 -13.95
N THR A 167 29.26 12.37 -13.96
CA THR A 167 29.95 11.11 -14.31
C THR A 167 30.59 10.43 -13.09
N GLU A 168 30.40 11.00 -11.91
CA GLU A 168 30.89 10.49 -10.64
C GLU A 168 29.72 9.92 -9.82
N ALA A 169 29.94 8.80 -9.15
CA ALA A 169 28.93 8.19 -8.28
C ALA A 169 28.55 9.14 -7.12
N VAL A 170 27.35 8.92 -6.57
CA VAL A 170 26.86 9.59 -5.36
C VAL A 170 26.94 8.60 -4.19
N TYR A 171 27.55 9.01 -3.09
CA TYR A 171 27.88 8.13 -1.97
C TYR A 171 26.98 8.37 -0.76
N SER A 172 26.78 7.37 0.12
CA SER A 172 25.98 7.52 1.34
C SER A 172 26.80 7.98 2.56
N SER A 173 28.13 7.84 2.51
CA SER A 173 29.03 8.13 3.64
C SER A 173 30.18 9.04 3.21
N GLY A 174 29.95 10.34 3.36
CA GLY A 174 30.99 11.36 3.36
C GLY A 174 30.61 12.38 4.41
N ALA A 175 31.42 12.50 5.46
CA ALA A 175 31.46 13.77 6.18
C ALA A 175 32.04 14.76 5.18
N ASP A 176 31.22 15.63 4.58
CA ASP A 176 31.59 17.01 4.19
C ASP A 176 30.61 17.64 3.18
N ASN A 177 30.64 18.97 3.17
CA ASN A 177 29.73 19.92 2.52
C ASN A 177 29.72 19.89 0.98
N GLU A 178 30.14 18.79 0.34
CA GLU A 178 30.37 18.69 -1.11
C GLU A 178 29.43 17.71 -1.83
N GLN A 179 28.62 16.92 -1.11
CA GLN A 179 27.69 15.99 -1.75
C GLN A 179 26.64 16.71 -2.61
N PRO A 180 26.50 16.41 -3.93
CA PRO A 180 25.61 17.13 -4.84
C PRO A 180 24.12 17.05 -4.44
N LEU A 181 23.72 15.97 -3.77
CA LEU A 181 22.33 15.73 -3.35
C LEU A 181 22.02 16.25 -1.93
N GLY A 182 22.91 17.03 -1.33
CA GLY A 182 22.78 17.51 0.05
C GLY A 182 23.05 16.42 1.09
N TYR A 183 22.75 16.70 2.36
CA TYR A 183 22.96 15.71 3.41
C TYR A 183 21.95 14.56 3.31
N LEU A 184 22.41 13.46 2.75
CA LEU A 184 21.70 12.19 2.78
C LEU A 184 22.00 11.54 4.13
N ARG A 185 20.99 11.39 5.00
CA ARG A 185 21.10 10.59 6.23
C ARG A 185 21.57 9.17 5.87
N ARG A 186 21.91 8.34 6.86
CA ARG A 186 22.38 6.95 6.66
C ARG A 186 21.52 6.14 5.67
N ASP A 187 20.22 6.45 5.58
CA ASP A 187 19.23 5.73 4.77
C ASP A 187 18.72 6.52 3.54
N GLY A 188 19.31 7.67 3.21
CA GLY A 188 18.95 8.49 2.04
C GLY A 188 17.67 9.33 2.18
N ASP A 189 17.09 9.39 3.38
CA ASP A 189 15.84 10.12 3.64
C ASP A 189 16.04 11.65 3.66
N ARG A 190 15.17 12.35 2.92
CA ARG A 190 15.11 13.80 2.77
C ARG A 190 13.65 14.27 2.95
N ARG A 191 13.49 15.54 3.32
CA ARG A 191 12.17 16.17 3.44
C ARG A 191 12.14 17.42 2.59
N ILE A 192 11.02 17.70 1.93
CA ILE A 192 10.87 18.97 1.22
C ILE A 192 10.98 20.11 2.22
N GLY A 193 11.79 21.12 1.91
CA GLY A 193 12.03 22.23 2.84
C GLY A 193 12.92 21.86 4.03
N ASP A 194 13.66 20.75 3.95
CA ASP A 194 14.82 20.54 4.81
C ASP A 194 15.96 21.52 4.50
N ARG A 195 17.04 21.45 5.28
CA ARG A 195 18.20 22.36 5.17
C ARG A 195 18.89 22.34 3.79
N ASP A 196 18.65 21.32 3.00
CA ASP A 196 19.27 21.10 1.69
C ASP A 196 18.29 21.42 0.54
N THR A 197 17.08 21.91 0.84
CA THR A 197 16.11 22.42 -0.13
C THR A 197 16.21 23.93 -0.21
N TRP A 198 16.31 24.50 -1.42
CA TRP A 198 16.15 25.95 -1.59
C TRP A 198 14.66 26.30 -1.63
N MET A 199 14.30 27.33 -0.87
CA MET A 199 12.94 27.84 -0.80
C MET A 199 12.93 29.34 -1.01
N ILE A 200 12.13 29.80 -1.96
CA ILE A 200 11.88 31.22 -2.20
C ILE A 200 10.42 31.50 -1.85
N ARG A 201 10.19 32.38 -0.87
CA ARG A 201 8.84 32.88 -0.57
C ARG A 201 8.42 33.86 -1.65
N LEU A 202 7.18 33.73 -2.13
CA LEU A 202 6.59 34.57 -3.17
C LEU A 202 5.67 35.66 -2.57
N ASP A 203 5.78 35.88 -1.25
CA ASP A 203 4.95 36.84 -0.51
C ASP A 203 5.03 38.24 -1.14
N GLY A 204 3.86 38.85 -1.37
CA GLY A 204 3.73 40.16 -2.01
C GLY A 204 3.57 40.15 -3.53
N ALA A 205 3.82 39.02 -4.21
CA ALA A 205 3.61 38.89 -5.66
C ALA A 205 2.22 38.36 -6.04
N THR A 206 1.50 37.77 -5.08
CA THR A 206 0.22 37.12 -5.31
C THR A 206 -0.91 37.86 -4.60
N GLN A 207 -1.84 38.44 -5.36
CA GLN A 207 -3.11 38.94 -4.83
C GLN A 207 -4.00 37.74 -4.49
N VAL A 208 -3.68 37.07 -3.39
CA VAL A 208 -4.42 35.89 -2.95
C VAL A 208 -5.62 36.36 -2.14
N GLU A 209 -6.83 36.00 -2.58
CA GLU A 209 -8.06 36.23 -1.81
C GLU A 209 -7.93 35.57 -0.43
N THR A 210 -7.90 36.39 0.62
CA THR A 210 -7.74 35.96 2.03
C THR A 210 -8.86 35.03 2.54
N SER A 211 -9.96 34.91 1.80
CA SER A 211 -11.12 34.08 2.14
C SER A 211 -11.05 32.63 1.64
N ALA A 212 -10.08 32.27 0.81
CA ALA A 212 -10.02 30.94 0.21
C ALA A 212 -9.20 29.95 1.07
N SER A 213 -9.79 28.78 1.33
CA SER A 213 -9.11 27.68 2.02
C SER A 213 -8.17 26.96 1.06
N PHE A 214 -6.89 27.31 1.07
CA PHE A 214 -5.86 26.62 0.28
C PHE A 214 -5.26 25.44 1.03
N VAL A 215 -4.68 24.50 0.28
CA VAL A 215 -3.77 23.51 0.87
C VAL A 215 -2.57 24.27 1.47
N PRO A 216 -2.30 24.12 2.77
CA PRO A 216 -1.17 24.79 3.42
C PRO A 216 0.16 24.33 2.81
N ASP A 217 1.11 25.25 2.70
CA ASP A 217 2.48 24.93 2.26
C ASP A 217 3.20 23.92 3.16
N SER A 218 2.82 23.87 4.45
CA SER A 218 3.28 22.85 5.38
C SER A 218 3.00 21.42 4.90
N VAL A 219 1.99 21.20 4.04
CA VAL A 219 1.72 19.88 3.45
C VAL A 219 2.87 19.44 2.55
N LEU A 220 3.38 20.35 1.72
CA LEU A 220 4.57 20.12 0.91
C LEU A 220 5.77 19.94 1.83
N GLU A 221 6.00 20.84 2.78
CA GLU A 221 7.19 20.79 3.63
C GLU A 221 7.22 19.60 4.60
N TYR A 222 6.10 19.02 4.99
CA TYR A 222 6.11 17.80 5.79
C TYR A 222 6.30 16.55 4.92
N SER A 223 6.02 16.62 3.63
CA SER A 223 6.22 15.51 2.71
C SER A 223 7.71 15.16 2.55
N GLY A 224 7.98 13.87 2.64
CA GLY A 224 9.32 13.28 2.55
C GLY A 224 9.48 12.37 1.35
N PHE A 225 10.74 12.05 1.07
CA PHE A 225 11.15 11.12 0.03
C PHE A 225 12.49 10.50 0.40
N ARG A 226 12.87 9.46 -0.32
CA ARG A 226 14.17 8.81 -0.16
C ARG A 226 14.93 8.81 -1.47
N VAL A 227 16.23 9.08 -1.37
CA VAL A 227 17.20 8.84 -2.42
C VAL A 227 17.80 7.45 -2.21
N GLY A 228 17.49 6.52 -3.11
CA GLY A 228 17.97 5.13 -3.10
C GLY A 228 19.07 4.88 -4.13
N ASP A 229 19.51 3.62 -4.22
CA ASP A 229 20.56 3.14 -5.13
C ASP A 229 21.88 3.92 -5.01
N LEU A 230 22.17 4.40 -3.80
CA LEU A 230 23.45 5.03 -3.46
C LEU A 230 24.54 3.95 -3.48
N ASN A 231 25.59 4.15 -4.28
CA ASN A 231 26.60 3.13 -4.48
C ASN A 231 27.48 2.99 -3.21
N LEU A 232 27.30 1.90 -2.46
CA LEU A 232 27.96 1.66 -1.17
C LEU A 232 29.40 1.16 -1.31
N GLN A 233 29.80 0.66 -2.47
CA GLN A 233 31.15 0.18 -2.75
C GLN A 233 31.55 0.58 -4.16
N ALA A 234 32.62 1.36 -4.28
CA ALA A 234 33.21 1.76 -5.55
C ALA A 234 33.46 0.51 -6.41
N ARG A 235 32.68 0.31 -7.48
CA ARG A 235 33.13 -0.57 -8.56
C ARG A 235 34.32 0.14 -9.18
N SER A 236 35.50 -0.50 -9.15
CA SER A 236 36.62 -0.05 -9.98
C SER A 236 36.12 -0.02 -11.42
N PHE A 237 36.13 1.17 -12.02
CA PHE A 237 35.72 1.39 -13.41
C PHE A 237 36.88 1.12 -14.39
N ASP A 238 37.94 0.43 -13.93
CA ASP A 238 39.16 0.22 -14.73
C ASP A 238 38.92 -0.76 -15.89
N SER A 239 37.91 -1.65 -15.81
CA SER A 239 37.40 -2.38 -16.96
C SER A 239 36.06 -1.80 -17.41
N MET A 240 36.09 -0.97 -18.46
CA MET A 240 34.90 -0.48 -19.18
C MET A 240 34.15 -1.60 -19.95
N GLU A 241 34.28 -2.86 -19.55
CA GLU A 241 33.72 -4.02 -20.27
C GLU A 241 32.19 -4.13 -20.13
N ASP A 242 31.59 -3.56 -19.10
CA ASP A 242 30.14 -3.55 -18.87
C ASP A 242 29.56 -2.12 -18.79
N TRP A 243 29.26 -1.54 -19.95
CA TRP A 243 28.66 -0.21 -20.07
C TRP A 243 27.22 -0.15 -19.49
N GLN A 244 26.52 -1.27 -19.34
CA GLN A 244 25.19 -1.22 -18.72
C GLN A 244 25.33 -1.00 -17.21
N SER A 245 26.25 -1.73 -16.56
CA SER A 245 26.59 -1.54 -15.14
C SER A 245 27.03 -0.10 -14.83
N VAL A 246 27.86 0.52 -15.69
CA VAL A 246 28.29 1.90 -15.46
C VAL A 246 27.10 2.87 -15.57
N ARG A 247 26.23 2.74 -16.59
CA ARG A 247 25.03 3.57 -16.75
C ARG A 247 24.09 3.46 -15.55
N ASP A 248 23.93 2.26 -15.01
CA ASP A 248 23.07 2.02 -13.85
C ASP A 248 23.70 2.54 -12.55
N SER A 249 25.03 2.48 -12.42
CA SER A 249 25.76 2.98 -11.23
C SER A 249 25.81 4.51 -11.09
N LEU A 250 25.54 5.24 -12.18
CA LEU A 250 25.48 6.71 -12.20
C LEU A 250 24.10 7.25 -11.82
N ALA A 251 23.07 6.42 -11.89
CA ALA A 251 21.71 6.81 -11.55
C ALA A 251 21.41 6.54 -10.09
N VAL A 252 20.71 7.48 -9.45
CA VAL A 252 20.07 7.25 -8.14
C VAL A 252 18.57 7.12 -8.34
N SER A 253 17.86 6.47 -7.42
CA SER A 253 16.39 6.42 -7.47
C SER A 253 15.78 7.37 -6.44
N ILE A 254 14.57 7.85 -6.73
CA ILE A 254 13.75 8.56 -5.75
C ILE A 254 12.49 7.76 -5.50
N THR A 255 12.22 7.49 -4.21
CA THR A 255 10.97 6.91 -3.77
C THR A 255 10.20 7.91 -2.92
N ALA A 256 8.90 8.02 -3.17
CA ALA A 256 8.01 8.98 -2.52
C ALA A 256 6.61 8.37 -2.50
N GLU A 257 6.36 7.49 -1.54
CA GLU A 257 5.12 6.76 -1.43
C GLU A 257 4.04 7.63 -0.78
N PRO A 258 2.83 7.69 -1.34
CA PRO A 258 1.72 8.41 -0.76
C PRO A 258 1.27 7.76 0.56
N ARG A 259 1.14 8.57 1.61
CA ARG A 259 0.56 8.17 2.89
C ARG A 259 -0.85 8.74 2.98
N ARG A 260 -1.84 7.85 2.92
CA ARG A 260 -3.27 8.16 3.08
C ARG A 260 -3.69 7.83 4.50
N SER A 261 -4.31 8.77 5.22
CA SER A 261 -4.89 8.52 6.55
C SER A 261 -6.21 9.25 6.68
N ASN A 262 -7.24 8.55 7.14
CA ASN A 262 -8.57 9.15 7.31
C ASN A 262 -8.63 10.17 8.45
N SER A 263 -7.60 10.23 9.32
CA SER A 263 -7.47 11.29 10.33
C SER A 263 -6.70 12.52 9.85
N LEU A 264 -6.01 12.43 8.70
CA LEU A 264 -5.25 13.55 8.15
C LEU A 264 -6.08 14.23 7.06
N ARG A 265 -6.18 15.56 7.13
CA ARG A 265 -6.90 16.36 6.13
C ARG A 265 -6.25 16.33 4.75
N HIS A 266 -4.94 16.13 4.69
CA HIS A 266 -4.16 16.17 3.46
C HIS A 266 -3.32 14.89 3.31
N GLN A 267 -2.96 14.59 2.08
CA GLN A 267 -2.09 13.47 1.73
C GLN A 267 -0.64 13.95 1.72
N TYR A 268 0.26 13.13 2.28
CA TYR A 268 1.69 13.41 2.36
C TYR A 268 2.46 12.30 1.64
N THR A 269 3.73 12.54 1.27
CA THR A 269 4.62 11.49 0.76
C THR A 269 5.67 11.10 1.80
N SER A 270 6.23 9.89 1.70
CA SER A 270 7.42 9.46 2.43
C SER A 270 8.27 8.50 1.61
N GLY A 271 9.58 8.41 1.84
CA GLY A 271 10.41 7.38 1.21
C GLY A 271 9.96 5.94 1.48
N SER A 272 10.15 5.04 0.52
CA SER A 272 9.95 3.60 0.72
C SER A 272 11.14 3.00 1.47
N GLY A 273 10.90 2.38 2.62
CA GLY A 273 11.97 1.91 3.49
C GLY A 273 11.57 1.03 4.63
N THR A 274 12.33 -0.05 4.83
CA THR A 274 12.17 -1.00 5.93
C THR A 274 12.76 -0.51 7.25
N TYR A 275 13.66 0.48 7.20
CA TYR A 275 14.32 1.03 8.37
C TYR A 275 14.16 2.56 8.42
N TRP A 276 13.53 3.04 9.48
CA TRP A 276 13.55 4.41 10.02
C TRP A 276 12.76 5.56 9.37
N ASN A 277 11.66 5.31 8.64
CA ASN A 277 10.60 6.34 8.49
C ASN A 277 9.70 6.45 9.75
N LEU A 278 10.31 6.38 10.95
CA LEU A 278 9.63 6.31 12.24
C LEU A 278 8.56 7.38 12.42
N PHE A 279 8.80 8.61 11.95
CA PHE A 279 7.83 9.67 12.14
C PHE A 279 6.56 9.40 11.35
N TRP A 280 6.68 9.16 10.05
CA TRP A 280 5.51 8.92 9.19
C TRP A 280 4.89 7.57 9.45
N ASP A 281 5.68 6.54 9.71
CA ASP A 281 5.16 5.22 10.06
C ASP A 281 4.51 5.25 11.45
N ALA A 282 5.09 5.88 12.48
CA ALA A 282 4.44 5.99 13.79
C ALA A 282 3.22 6.92 13.76
N LEU A 283 3.27 8.05 13.05
CA LEU A 283 2.11 8.93 12.87
C LEU A 283 1.02 8.21 12.10
N TYR A 284 1.36 7.45 11.07
CA TYR A 284 0.39 6.69 10.30
C TYR A 284 -0.20 5.55 11.14
N GLN A 285 0.62 4.80 11.87
CA GLN A 285 0.14 3.79 12.79
C GLN A 285 -0.77 4.40 13.86
N ARG A 286 -0.39 5.53 14.47
CA ARG A 286 -1.23 6.24 15.46
C ARG A 286 -2.53 6.78 14.85
N THR A 287 -2.48 7.41 13.69
CA THR A 287 -3.68 7.96 13.03
C THR A 287 -4.59 6.86 12.50
N ARG A 288 -4.04 5.74 12.02
CA ARG A 288 -4.78 4.54 11.67
C ARG A 288 -5.42 3.91 12.90
N GLN A 289 -4.69 3.80 14.01
CA GLN A 289 -5.22 3.31 15.29
C GLN A 289 -6.33 4.24 15.82
N ASN A 290 -6.16 5.55 15.71
CA ASN A 290 -7.18 6.52 16.11
C ASN A 290 -8.40 6.47 15.20
N THR A 291 -8.22 6.39 13.88
CA THR A 291 -9.30 6.19 12.91
C THR A 291 -10.07 4.93 13.26
N LEU A 292 -9.37 3.81 13.43
CA LEU A 292 -9.99 2.54 13.81
C LEU A 292 -10.69 2.65 15.15
N GLY A 293 -10.08 3.31 16.15
CA GLY A 293 -10.69 3.53 17.45
C GLY A 293 -11.91 4.46 17.43
N GLN A 294 -12.04 5.36 16.46
CA GLN A 294 -13.26 6.16 16.25
C GLN A 294 -14.31 5.35 15.48
N LEU A 295 -13.91 4.58 14.47
CA LEU A 295 -14.80 3.66 13.76
C LEU A 295 -15.39 2.62 14.71
N CYS A 296 -14.59 2.01 15.60
CA CYS A 296 -15.08 1.07 16.61
C CYS A 296 -16.05 1.68 17.64
N LYS A 297 -16.16 3.02 17.71
CA LYS A 297 -17.13 3.72 18.57
C LYS A 297 -18.40 4.11 17.83
N MET A 298 -18.36 4.10 16.50
CA MET A 298 -19.50 4.38 15.64
C MET A 298 -20.35 3.13 15.52
N LYS A 299 -21.67 3.31 15.39
CA LYS A 299 -22.55 2.21 15.03
C LYS A 299 -22.26 1.80 13.59
N ASP A 300 -22.40 0.52 13.24
CA ASP A 300 -22.15 0.06 11.87
C ASP A 300 -22.98 0.82 10.83
N SER A 301 -24.21 1.25 11.17
CA SER A 301 -25.01 2.10 10.28
C SER A 301 -24.38 3.48 9.98
N GLU A 302 -23.58 4.02 10.92
CA GLU A 302 -22.84 5.29 10.75
C GLU A 302 -21.55 5.06 9.95
N ILE A 303 -20.86 3.94 10.18
CA ILE A 303 -19.70 3.52 9.40
C ILE A 303 -20.09 3.21 7.95
N GLU A 304 -21.22 2.53 7.75
CA GLU A 304 -21.83 2.24 6.44
C GLU A 304 -22.30 3.51 5.74
N ALA A 305 -22.83 4.50 6.44
CA ALA A 305 -23.16 5.80 5.85
C ALA A 305 -21.89 6.56 5.39
N ILE A 306 -20.79 6.48 6.16
CA ILE A 306 -19.50 7.07 5.80
C ILE A 306 -18.84 6.33 4.62
N ALA A 307 -18.83 5.00 4.63
CA ALA A 307 -18.30 4.18 3.56
C ALA A 307 -19.17 4.23 2.28
N GLY A 308 -20.49 4.32 2.45
CA GLY A 308 -21.48 4.45 1.38
C GLY A 308 -21.51 5.82 0.71
N SER A 309 -20.83 6.83 1.26
CA SER A 309 -20.65 8.13 0.62
C SER A 309 -19.63 8.09 -0.54
N GLN A 310 -18.78 7.07 -0.61
CA GLN A 310 -17.89 6.78 -1.75
C GLN A 310 -18.35 5.60 -2.61
N LEU A 311 -19.35 4.85 -2.16
CA LEU A 311 -19.98 3.74 -2.87
C LEU A 311 -21.48 3.85 -2.69
N MET A 312 -22.10 4.82 -3.37
CA MET A 312 -23.52 4.65 -3.70
C MET A 312 -23.61 3.44 -4.63
N MET A 313 -24.14 2.37 -4.06
CA MET A 313 -24.78 1.18 -4.65
C MET A 313 -24.16 -0.10 -4.08
N ASN A 314 -24.77 -0.66 -3.03
CA ASN A 314 -25.50 -1.92 -3.18
C ASN A 314 -26.09 -2.45 -1.85
N HIS A 315 -27.42 -2.57 -1.89
CA HIS A 315 -28.29 -3.56 -1.28
C HIS A 315 -28.07 -4.05 0.16
N LYS A 316 -28.94 -3.55 1.04
CA LYS A 316 -29.50 -4.27 2.18
C LYS A 316 -30.24 -5.51 1.65
N LEU A 317 -29.63 -6.69 1.68
CA LEU A 317 -30.33 -7.95 1.40
C LEU A 317 -30.96 -8.47 2.69
N LEU A 318 -32.25 -8.77 2.61
CA LEU A 318 -33.00 -9.51 3.64
C LEU A 318 -32.40 -10.91 3.79
N ALA A 319 -32.56 -11.51 4.97
CA ALA A 319 -31.88 -12.74 5.40
C ALA A 319 -32.09 -13.99 4.51
N ASP A 320 -33.02 -13.94 3.55
CA ASP A 320 -33.41 -15.06 2.68
C ASP A 320 -32.74 -15.06 1.29
N GLU A 321 -31.97 -14.03 0.93
CA GLU A 321 -31.28 -13.92 -0.39
C GLU A 321 -29.75 -13.97 -0.27
N ARG A 322 -29.20 -14.73 0.69
CA ARG A 322 -27.74 -14.88 0.80
C ARG A 322 -27.22 -16.02 -0.07
N LYS A 323 -26.24 -15.66 -0.91
CA LYS A 323 -25.53 -16.57 -1.81
C LYS A 323 -24.80 -17.68 -1.05
N THR A 324 -24.97 -18.93 -1.47
CA THR A 324 -24.27 -20.10 -0.93
C THR A 324 -22.89 -20.28 -1.56
N VAL A 325 -22.06 -21.21 -1.05
CA VAL A 325 -20.80 -21.62 -1.71
C VAL A 325 -21.02 -21.92 -3.20
N GLU A 326 -22.10 -22.61 -3.55
CA GLU A 326 -22.44 -23.00 -4.91
C GLU A 326 -22.78 -21.81 -5.81
N ASP A 327 -23.41 -20.75 -5.27
CA ASP A 327 -23.70 -19.51 -6.00
C ASP A 327 -22.44 -18.73 -6.41
N TYR A 328 -21.31 -19.02 -5.77
CA TYR A 328 -20.00 -18.48 -6.13
C TYR A 328 -19.22 -19.37 -7.11
N GLY A 329 -19.86 -20.40 -7.68
CA GLY A 329 -19.19 -21.33 -8.59
C GLY A 329 -18.15 -22.21 -7.88
N LEU A 330 -18.41 -22.54 -6.61
CA LEU A 330 -17.61 -23.46 -5.81
C LEU A 330 -18.41 -24.73 -5.50
N ARG A 331 -17.73 -25.78 -5.06
CA ARG A 331 -18.37 -27.02 -4.60
C ARG A 331 -17.84 -27.46 -3.25
N ARG A 332 -18.72 -28.06 -2.44
CA ARG A 332 -18.38 -28.70 -1.18
C ARG A 332 -18.25 -30.21 -1.37
N GLY A 333 -17.12 -30.78 -0.96
CA GLY A 333 -16.85 -32.22 -1.00
C GLY A 333 -16.41 -32.76 0.36
N PRO A 334 -16.50 -34.08 0.61
CA PRO A 334 -15.98 -34.68 1.84
C PRO A 334 -14.46 -34.56 1.92
N PHE A 335 -13.92 -34.35 3.13
CA PHE A 335 -12.48 -34.31 3.40
C PHE A 335 -12.11 -35.43 4.38
N PRO A 336 -11.10 -36.27 4.11
CA PRO A 336 -10.64 -37.28 5.07
C PRO A 336 -9.92 -36.60 6.24
N LEU A 337 -10.48 -36.74 7.45
CA LEU A 337 -9.93 -36.17 8.67
C LEU A 337 -9.02 -37.21 9.37
N ASP A 338 -7.79 -36.84 9.73
CA ASP A 338 -6.98 -37.68 10.63
C ASP A 338 -7.57 -37.58 12.05
N PRO A 339 -7.69 -38.69 12.80
CA PRO A 339 -8.19 -38.67 14.17
C PRO A 339 -7.49 -37.65 15.08
N ASN A 340 -6.22 -37.31 14.80
CA ASN A 340 -5.44 -36.39 15.63
C ASN A 340 -5.61 -34.91 15.25
N ASP A 341 -6.22 -34.60 14.11
CA ASP A 341 -6.29 -33.22 13.62
C ASP A 341 -7.11 -32.30 14.52
N LEU A 342 -8.02 -32.84 15.34
CA LEU A 342 -8.92 -32.07 16.20
C LEU A 342 -8.63 -32.22 17.70
N ASN A 343 -7.60 -33.01 18.07
CA ASN A 343 -7.17 -33.21 19.46
C ASN A 343 -6.88 -31.90 20.20
N TYR A 344 -6.49 -30.83 19.49
CA TYR A 344 -6.21 -29.53 20.09
C TYR A 344 -7.46 -28.83 20.65
N MET A 345 -8.65 -29.19 20.16
CA MET A 345 -9.92 -28.54 20.45
C MET A 345 -10.80 -29.39 21.37
N GLU A 346 -10.73 -30.71 21.24
CA GLU A 346 -11.51 -31.70 22.00
C GLU A 346 -11.53 -31.51 23.53
N PRO A 347 -10.42 -31.14 24.21
CA PRO A 347 -10.44 -30.91 25.66
C PRO A 347 -11.44 -29.84 26.14
N TYR A 348 -11.91 -28.97 25.23
CA TYR A 348 -12.85 -27.90 25.53
C TYR A 348 -14.30 -28.26 25.18
N LEU A 349 -14.54 -29.37 24.47
CA LEU A 349 -15.84 -29.70 23.88
C LEU A 349 -16.73 -30.59 24.75
N GLY A 350 -16.18 -31.25 25.78
CA GLY A 350 -16.94 -32.11 26.69
C GLY A 350 -16.53 -33.58 26.61
N GLN A 351 -17.49 -34.50 26.74
CA GLN A 351 -17.24 -35.94 26.75
C GLN A 351 -17.42 -36.58 25.37
N GLU A 352 -16.53 -37.52 25.04
CA GLU A 352 -16.58 -38.37 23.85
C GLU A 352 -17.89 -39.19 23.73
N PRO A 353 -18.29 -39.61 22.52
CA PRO A 353 -17.54 -39.51 21.25
C PRO A 353 -17.82 -38.24 20.44
N TYR A 354 -16.77 -37.65 19.85
CA TYR A 354 -16.88 -36.51 18.95
C TYR A 354 -17.40 -36.93 17.57
N ASN A 355 -18.47 -36.31 17.09
CA ASN A 355 -19.12 -36.64 15.82
C ASN A 355 -18.73 -35.69 14.69
N TRP A 356 -17.43 -35.51 14.48
CA TRP A 356 -16.90 -34.60 13.47
C TRP A 356 -17.33 -34.99 12.05
N GLN A 357 -17.76 -34.00 11.29
CA GLN A 357 -17.95 -34.07 9.84
C GLN A 357 -16.97 -33.11 9.19
N SER A 358 -16.25 -33.56 8.17
CA SER A 358 -15.18 -32.81 7.54
C SER A 358 -15.41 -32.65 6.04
N TYR A 359 -15.14 -31.43 5.56
CA TYR A 359 -15.40 -31.02 4.19
C TYR A 359 -14.28 -30.14 3.64
N MET A 360 -14.16 -30.14 2.32
CA MET A 360 -13.33 -29.23 1.55
C MET A 360 -14.20 -28.42 0.57
N ILE A 361 -13.86 -27.15 0.39
CA ILE A 361 -14.42 -26.27 -0.64
C ILE A 361 -13.43 -26.20 -1.81
N LEU A 362 -13.92 -26.51 -3.01
CA LEU A 362 -13.13 -26.60 -4.24
C LEU A 362 -13.71 -25.65 -5.30
N PRO A 363 -12.90 -25.15 -6.23
CA PRO A 363 -13.38 -24.55 -7.48
C PRO A 363 -14.21 -25.57 -8.30
N LEU A 364 -15.13 -25.11 -9.15
CA LEU A 364 -15.72 -25.97 -10.19
C LEU A 364 -14.63 -26.39 -11.18
N GLN A 365 -14.49 -27.69 -11.44
CA GLN A 365 -13.63 -28.18 -12.51
C GLN A 365 -14.20 -27.79 -13.88
N THR A 366 -13.41 -27.13 -14.72
CA THR A 366 -13.69 -27.03 -16.16
C THR A 366 -13.38 -28.37 -16.82
N ASP A 367 -14.28 -28.87 -17.67
CA ASP A 367 -14.19 -30.17 -18.36
C ASP A 367 -12.90 -30.40 -19.20
N GLU A 368 -12.04 -29.39 -19.38
CA GLU A 368 -10.84 -29.46 -20.21
C GLU A 368 -9.64 -30.18 -19.56
N GLU A 369 -9.61 -30.43 -18.24
CA GLU A 369 -8.46 -31.09 -17.58
C GLU A 369 -8.51 -32.63 -17.59
N THR A 370 -9.51 -33.25 -18.23
CA THR A 370 -9.63 -34.72 -18.31
C THR A 370 -8.80 -35.34 -19.44
N LYS A 371 -7.74 -34.68 -19.92
CA LYS A 371 -6.78 -35.22 -20.89
C LYS A 371 -5.35 -34.80 -20.59
N GLY A 372 -4.79 -35.32 -19.50
CA GLY A 372 -3.37 -35.21 -19.19
C GLY A 372 -2.88 -36.42 -18.41
N SER A 373 -2.22 -37.34 -19.12
CA SER A 373 -1.15 -38.25 -18.69
C SER A 373 -1.29 -38.97 -17.33
N GLU A 374 -1.43 -40.29 -17.36
CA GLU A 374 -1.38 -41.18 -16.18
C GLU A 374 0.04 -41.41 -15.60
N ASP A 375 1.08 -40.68 -16.06
CA ASP A 375 2.48 -41.04 -15.79
C ASP A 375 3.33 -40.06 -14.92
N ASP A 376 2.78 -39.00 -14.33
CA ASP A 376 3.51 -38.15 -13.37
C ASP A 376 2.93 -38.29 -11.95
N VAL A 377 3.64 -39.03 -11.09
CA VAL A 377 3.20 -39.41 -9.73
C VAL A 377 3.65 -38.40 -8.65
N ASP A 378 4.31 -37.30 -9.01
CA ASP A 378 4.70 -36.27 -8.04
C ASP A 378 3.94 -34.95 -8.27
N GLU A 379 3.16 -34.56 -7.24
CA GLU A 379 2.48 -33.25 -7.06
C GLU A 379 1.20 -32.98 -7.89
N LYS A 380 0.13 -33.76 -7.66
CA LYS A 380 -1.24 -33.18 -7.74
C LYS A 380 -1.42 -32.25 -6.54
N GLU A 381 -1.10 -30.97 -6.68
CA GLU A 381 -1.41 -29.95 -5.67
C GLU A 381 -2.92 -30.00 -5.36
N ASP A 382 -3.29 -30.34 -4.12
CA ASP A 382 -4.69 -30.35 -3.68
C ASP A 382 -5.29 -28.93 -3.75
N LEU A 383 -6.09 -28.66 -4.78
CA LEU A 383 -6.70 -27.37 -5.14
C LEU A 383 -7.84 -26.90 -4.19
N GLY A 384 -7.81 -27.29 -2.91
CA GLY A 384 -8.77 -26.84 -1.91
C GLY A 384 -8.66 -25.34 -1.63
N LEU A 385 -9.78 -24.61 -1.57
CA LEU A 385 -9.82 -23.21 -1.10
C LEU A 385 -10.02 -23.11 0.42
N ASN A 386 -10.75 -24.06 1.00
CA ASN A 386 -10.98 -24.12 2.44
C ASN A 386 -11.22 -25.58 2.88
N TRP A 387 -10.58 -26.01 3.97
CA TRP A 387 -10.88 -27.27 4.64
C TRP A 387 -11.39 -26.99 6.04
N TYR A 388 -12.45 -27.67 6.44
CA TYR A 388 -13.06 -27.47 7.74
C TYR A 388 -13.69 -28.76 8.29
N ALA A 389 -13.82 -28.81 9.60
CA ALA A 389 -14.59 -29.81 10.31
C ALA A 389 -15.66 -29.15 11.18
N ILE A 390 -16.80 -29.81 11.36
CA ILE A 390 -17.90 -29.32 12.17
C ILE A 390 -18.48 -30.46 13.02
N SER A 391 -18.79 -30.16 14.26
CA SER A 391 -19.52 -31.05 15.17
C SER A 391 -20.68 -30.27 15.77
N LEU A 392 -21.88 -30.50 15.24
CA LEU A 392 -23.08 -29.80 15.73
C LEU A 392 -23.47 -30.22 17.14
N SER A 393 -23.18 -31.46 17.53
CA SER A 393 -23.50 -31.94 18.89
C SER A 393 -22.57 -31.37 19.96
N HIS A 394 -21.38 -30.92 19.57
CA HIS A 394 -20.39 -30.27 20.43
C HIS A 394 -20.29 -28.76 20.15
N GLU A 395 -21.23 -28.19 19.39
CA GLU A 395 -21.30 -26.76 19.13
C GLU A 395 -19.99 -26.19 18.54
N ALA A 396 -19.28 -26.97 17.71
CA ALA A 396 -17.90 -26.71 17.32
C ALA A 396 -17.70 -26.64 15.81
N TYR A 397 -16.89 -25.68 15.37
CA TYR A 397 -16.45 -25.52 13.98
C TYR A 397 -14.94 -25.28 13.92
N SER A 398 -14.19 -26.08 13.18
CA SER A 398 -12.72 -26.00 13.07
C SER A 398 -12.32 -25.73 11.63
N THR A 399 -11.50 -24.70 11.41
CA THR A 399 -10.87 -24.44 10.10
C THR A 399 -9.47 -25.01 10.08
N MET A 400 -9.18 -25.79 9.04
CA MET A 400 -7.91 -26.50 8.86
C MET A 400 -7.05 -25.90 7.76
N TYR A 401 -7.70 -25.35 6.73
CA TYR A 401 -7.00 -24.71 5.62
C TYR A 401 -7.84 -23.59 5.05
N VAL A 402 -7.21 -22.49 4.62
CA VAL A 402 -7.86 -21.41 3.88
C VAL A 402 -6.87 -20.71 2.94
N LYS A 403 -7.21 -20.67 1.65
CA LYS A 403 -6.47 -19.95 0.61
C LYS A 403 -7.48 -19.33 -0.35
N LEU A 404 -7.81 -18.06 -0.12
CA LEU A 404 -8.77 -17.32 -0.95
C LEU A 404 -8.10 -16.32 -1.90
N THR A 405 -6.78 -16.20 -1.87
CA THR A 405 -5.98 -15.32 -2.72
C THR A 405 -4.78 -16.07 -3.28
N ASN A 406 -4.25 -15.62 -4.42
CA ASN A 406 -3.08 -16.19 -5.09
C ASN A 406 -1.75 -15.81 -4.42
N GLY A 407 -1.79 -15.44 -3.13
CA GLY A 407 -0.66 -14.98 -2.34
C GLY A 407 -1.08 -14.14 -1.13
N ASP A 408 -0.11 -13.87 -0.25
CA ASP A 408 -0.32 -13.18 1.04
C ASP A 408 -0.18 -11.64 0.94
N GLN A 409 0.28 -11.13 -0.21
CA GLN A 409 0.48 -9.70 -0.45
C GLN A 409 -0.84 -8.92 -0.56
N ILE A 410 -0.84 -7.67 -0.09
CA ILE A 410 -1.98 -6.76 -0.25
C ILE A 410 -2.24 -6.54 -1.74
N GLY A 411 -3.48 -6.78 -2.18
CA GLY A 411 -3.86 -6.69 -3.59
C GLY A 411 -3.59 -7.97 -4.39
N ALA A 412 -3.20 -9.08 -3.74
CA ALA A 412 -3.18 -10.38 -4.38
C ALA A 412 -4.56 -10.71 -4.99
N GLU A 413 -4.52 -11.28 -6.18
CA GLU A 413 -5.73 -11.70 -6.90
C GLU A 413 -6.53 -12.69 -6.07
N ARG A 414 -7.86 -12.53 -6.05
CA ARG A 414 -8.76 -13.41 -5.32
C ARG A 414 -9.02 -14.67 -6.15
N LEU A 415 -8.98 -15.81 -5.49
CA LEU A 415 -9.38 -17.11 -6.07
C LEU A 415 -10.90 -17.30 -6.05
N THR A 416 -11.60 -16.55 -5.20
CA THR A 416 -13.07 -16.49 -5.16
C THR A 416 -13.55 -15.15 -4.60
N GLU A 417 -14.69 -14.67 -5.11
CA GLU A 417 -15.40 -13.51 -4.57
C GLU A 417 -16.01 -13.78 -3.19
N MET A 418 -16.25 -15.05 -2.85
CA MET A 418 -16.77 -15.42 -1.53
C MET A 418 -15.76 -15.05 -0.43
N GLN A 419 -16.23 -14.37 0.62
CA GLN A 419 -15.39 -14.08 1.77
C GLN A 419 -15.41 -15.28 2.73
N TYR A 420 -14.27 -15.56 3.36
CA TYR A 420 -14.15 -16.66 4.34
C TYR A 420 -15.23 -16.61 5.43
N ARG A 421 -15.54 -15.43 5.96
CA ARG A 421 -16.60 -15.27 6.98
C ARG A 421 -17.98 -15.66 6.48
N ASP A 422 -18.30 -15.32 5.23
CA ASP A 422 -19.59 -15.67 4.62
C ASP A 422 -19.63 -17.19 4.38
N MET A 423 -18.48 -17.78 4.02
CA MET A 423 -18.29 -19.23 3.85
C MET A 423 -18.48 -20.02 5.16
N VAL A 424 -18.01 -19.52 6.31
CA VAL A 424 -18.23 -20.16 7.61
C VAL A 424 -19.72 -20.25 7.95
N ILE A 425 -20.48 -19.17 7.74
CA ILE A 425 -21.93 -19.15 7.98
C ILE A 425 -22.66 -20.15 7.08
N ASP A 426 -22.30 -20.17 5.79
CA ASP A 426 -22.88 -21.12 4.84
C ASP A 426 -22.52 -22.57 5.18
N ASN A 427 -21.27 -22.83 5.59
CA ASN A 427 -20.81 -24.16 5.99
C ASN A 427 -21.59 -24.72 7.18
N VAL A 428 -21.87 -23.90 8.19
CA VAL A 428 -22.68 -24.30 9.35
C VAL A 428 -24.12 -24.60 8.93
N ARG A 429 -24.69 -23.75 8.08
CA ARG A 429 -26.05 -23.95 7.55
C ARG A 429 -26.16 -25.21 6.69
N ALA A 430 -25.17 -25.46 5.82
CA ALA A 430 -25.13 -26.63 4.94
C ALA A 430 -25.03 -27.95 5.74
N ALA A 431 -24.42 -27.93 6.93
CA ALA A 431 -24.42 -29.07 7.84
C ALA A 431 -25.76 -29.26 8.59
N GLY A 432 -26.75 -28.38 8.38
CA GLY A 432 -28.01 -28.38 9.12
C GLY A 432 -27.94 -27.71 10.50
N GLY A 433 -26.86 -26.95 10.76
CA GLY A 433 -26.64 -26.24 12.02
C GLY A 433 -27.16 -24.81 12.04
N ASP A 434 -27.37 -24.29 13.24
CA ASP A 434 -27.58 -22.86 13.50
C ASP A 434 -26.29 -22.26 14.06
N MET A 435 -25.81 -21.17 13.48
CA MET A 435 -24.63 -20.45 13.99
C MET A 435 -24.85 -19.88 15.40
N ARG A 436 -26.11 -19.73 15.84
CA ARG A 436 -26.45 -19.42 17.22
C ARG A 436 -26.17 -20.54 18.21
N ALA A 437 -26.05 -21.78 17.73
CA ALA A 437 -25.69 -22.91 18.57
C ALA A 437 -24.17 -23.10 18.67
N ILE A 438 -23.39 -22.59 17.70
CA ILE A 438 -21.94 -22.71 17.74
C ILE A 438 -21.36 -21.92 18.92
N ARG A 439 -20.55 -22.60 19.73
CA ARG A 439 -19.83 -22.10 20.91
C ARG A 439 -18.32 -22.07 20.70
N PHE A 440 -17.76 -22.97 19.90
CA PHE A 440 -16.32 -23.07 19.72
C PHE A 440 -15.88 -22.92 18.26
N LEU A 441 -14.93 -22.04 18.01
CA LEU A 441 -14.26 -21.88 16.71
C LEU A 441 -12.79 -22.28 16.80
N GLY A 442 -12.38 -23.26 16.00
CA GLY A 442 -11.02 -23.77 15.92
C GLY A 442 -10.25 -23.24 14.71
N THR A 443 -8.95 -23.01 14.86
CA THR A 443 -8.00 -22.80 13.77
C THR A 443 -6.81 -23.74 13.99
N TRP A 444 -6.70 -24.72 13.11
CA TRP A 444 -5.69 -25.76 13.15
C TRP A 444 -4.42 -25.34 12.38
N SER A 445 -3.26 -25.77 12.88
CA SER A 445 -1.94 -25.67 12.24
C SER A 445 -1.63 -24.28 11.66
N ILE A 446 -1.49 -23.30 12.54
CA ILE A 446 -1.25 -21.91 12.19
C ILE A 446 0.18 -21.72 11.66
N GLN A 447 0.30 -21.56 10.34
CA GLN A 447 1.58 -21.30 9.65
C GLN A 447 1.86 -19.81 9.43
N HIS A 448 0.81 -18.97 9.39
CA HIS A 448 0.93 -17.55 9.06
C HIS A 448 1.81 -16.79 10.06
N ARG A 449 2.92 -16.20 9.58
CA ARG A 449 4.00 -15.64 10.42
C ARG A 449 3.53 -14.61 11.45
N PRO A 450 2.75 -13.56 11.10
CA PRO A 450 2.18 -12.64 12.07
C PRO A 450 1.34 -13.30 13.17
N ALA A 451 0.56 -14.35 12.83
CA ALA A 451 -0.26 -15.04 13.81
C ALA A 451 0.63 -15.81 14.80
N ARG A 452 1.64 -16.53 14.29
CA ARG A 452 2.63 -17.24 15.12
C ARG A 452 3.38 -16.28 16.05
N ALA A 453 3.77 -15.09 15.57
CA ALA A 453 4.41 -14.08 16.39
C ALA A 453 3.51 -13.56 17.52
N ALA A 454 2.22 -13.35 17.25
CA ALA A 454 1.25 -12.96 18.27
C ALA A 454 1.04 -14.05 19.33
N ILE A 455 0.99 -15.33 18.92
CA ILE A 455 0.89 -16.48 19.83
C ILE A 455 2.17 -16.60 20.69
N ALA A 456 3.35 -16.45 20.10
CA ALA A 456 4.62 -16.44 20.83
C ALA A 456 4.66 -15.36 21.92
N GLU A 457 4.16 -14.17 21.61
CA GLU A 457 4.06 -13.08 22.57
C GLU A 457 3.07 -13.39 23.71
N ALA A 458 1.95 -14.06 23.42
CA ALA A 458 1.02 -14.52 24.46
C ALA A 458 1.66 -15.54 25.40
N PHE A 459 2.39 -16.53 24.86
CA PHE A 459 3.17 -17.49 25.64
C PHE A 459 4.24 -16.81 26.51
N ARG A 460 4.98 -15.87 25.92
CA ARG A 460 6.00 -15.09 26.64
C ARG A 460 5.40 -14.31 27.82
N ARG A 461 4.23 -13.68 27.65
CA ARG A 461 3.53 -12.94 28.73
C ARG A 461 3.04 -13.84 29.84
N ALA A 462 2.58 -15.03 29.50
CA ALA A 462 2.18 -16.05 30.46
C ALA A 462 3.38 -16.72 31.17
N GLY A 463 4.62 -16.35 30.83
CA GLY A 463 5.83 -16.96 31.37
C GLY A 463 6.01 -18.42 30.94
N ARG A 464 5.42 -18.80 29.80
CA ARG A 464 5.47 -20.16 29.25
C ARG A 464 6.39 -20.21 28.04
N ASP A 465 7.10 -21.32 27.91
CA ASP A 465 7.87 -21.61 26.70
C ASP A 465 6.92 -22.10 25.61
N ILE A 466 6.95 -21.43 24.46
CA ILE A 466 6.14 -21.85 23.30
C ILE A 466 6.63 -23.19 22.73
N LEU A 467 7.91 -23.55 22.90
CA LEU A 467 8.46 -24.83 22.44
C LEU A 467 8.04 -26.00 23.35
N ALA A 468 7.51 -25.72 24.54
CA ALA A 468 6.94 -26.75 25.40
C ALA A 468 5.47 -26.99 25.05
N ARG A 469 5.00 -28.23 25.25
CA ARG A 469 3.56 -28.54 25.21
C ARG A 469 2.83 -27.70 26.24
N GLY A 470 1.84 -26.94 25.80
CA GLY A 470 1.13 -26.05 26.71
C GLY A 470 0.02 -25.24 26.06
N VAL A 471 -0.78 -24.64 26.93
CA VAL A 471 -1.90 -23.78 26.56
C VAL A 471 -1.76 -22.40 27.21
N VAL A 472 -2.22 -21.36 26.53
CA VAL A 472 -2.35 -20.01 27.09
C VAL A 472 -3.72 -19.46 26.76
N GLU A 473 -4.42 -19.04 27.79
CA GLU A 473 -5.73 -18.40 27.67
C GLU A 473 -5.56 -16.88 27.68
N VAL A 474 -6.33 -16.20 26.83
CA VAL A 474 -6.41 -14.74 26.78
C VAL A 474 -7.88 -14.35 26.71
N THR A 475 -8.31 -13.56 27.68
CA THR A 475 -9.69 -13.13 27.90
C THR A 475 -9.82 -11.62 27.76
N PRO A 476 -11.01 -11.06 27.50
CA PRO A 476 -11.22 -9.61 27.51
C PRO A 476 -10.77 -8.91 28.80
N GLU A 477 -10.74 -9.62 29.93
CA GLU A 477 -10.30 -9.10 31.24
C GLU A 477 -8.78 -8.80 31.27
N ASP A 478 -8.00 -9.44 30.39
CA ASP A 478 -6.56 -9.16 30.22
C ASP A 478 -6.29 -7.80 29.54
N GLY A 479 -7.35 -7.07 29.18
CA GLY A 479 -7.33 -5.68 28.75
C GLY A 479 -6.40 -5.44 27.56
N PRO A 480 -5.29 -4.68 27.71
CA PRO A 480 -4.37 -4.40 26.61
C PRO A 480 -3.80 -5.66 25.94
N ALA A 481 -3.58 -6.75 26.69
CA ALA A 481 -3.02 -7.97 26.13
C ALA A 481 -4.00 -8.68 25.19
N PHE A 482 -5.29 -8.69 25.54
CA PHE A 482 -6.35 -9.20 24.68
C PHE A 482 -6.50 -8.37 23.40
N LEU A 483 -6.53 -7.05 23.52
CA LEU A 483 -6.64 -6.16 22.35
C LEU A 483 -5.44 -6.28 21.40
N GLU A 484 -4.24 -6.46 21.94
CA GLU A 484 -3.04 -6.66 21.15
C GLU A 484 -3.05 -8.02 20.45
N CYS A 485 -3.53 -9.06 21.14
CA CYS A 485 -3.75 -10.38 20.56
C CYS A 485 -4.70 -10.33 19.36
N VAL A 486 -5.89 -9.73 19.54
CA VAL A 486 -6.85 -9.52 18.45
C VAL A 486 -6.23 -8.72 17.30
N ARG A 487 -5.48 -7.65 17.61
CA ARG A 487 -4.90 -6.76 16.59
C ARG A 487 -3.82 -7.44 15.76
N ASN A 488 -2.95 -8.22 16.40
CA ASN A 488 -1.75 -8.77 15.79
C ASN A 488 -1.92 -10.19 15.26
N ASN A 489 -2.99 -10.91 15.67
CA ASN A 489 -3.34 -12.22 15.13
C ASN A 489 -4.47 -12.09 14.08
N PRO A 490 -4.17 -12.29 12.77
CA PRO A 490 -5.16 -12.19 11.70
C PRO A 490 -6.35 -13.14 11.83
N PHE A 491 -6.19 -14.31 12.46
CA PHE A 491 -7.29 -15.27 12.67
C PHE A 491 -8.24 -14.79 13.77
N ALA A 492 -7.70 -14.31 14.90
CA ALA A 492 -8.49 -13.70 15.97
C ALA A 492 -9.29 -12.51 15.45
N ARG A 493 -8.64 -11.63 14.67
CA ARG A 493 -9.31 -10.51 13.99
C ARG A 493 -10.37 -10.97 12.99
N GLY A 494 -10.09 -12.04 12.23
CA GLY A 494 -11.01 -12.60 11.25
C GLY A 494 -12.27 -13.16 11.88
N GLN A 495 -12.13 -13.88 13.00
CA GLN A 495 -13.26 -14.39 13.78
C GLN A 495 -14.05 -13.26 14.45
N GLN A 496 -13.39 -12.23 14.98
CA GLN A 496 -14.11 -11.07 15.51
C GLN A 496 -14.92 -10.35 14.43
N ALA A 497 -14.35 -10.15 13.24
CA ALA A 497 -15.06 -9.56 12.11
C ALA A 497 -16.23 -10.44 11.58
N LEU A 498 -16.13 -11.77 11.72
CA LEU A 498 -17.24 -12.70 11.45
C LEU A 498 -18.41 -12.45 12.42
N LEU A 499 -18.12 -12.38 13.73
CA LEU A 499 -19.15 -12.17 14.75
C LEU A 499 -19.84 -10.81 14.62
N GLU A 500 -19.08 -9.76 14.37
CA GLU A 500 -19.60 -8.40 14.17
C GLU A 500 -20.51 -8.32 12.93
N ARG A 501 -20.05 -8.81 11.78
CA ARG A 501 -20.79 -8.71 10.51
C ARG A 501 -22.05 -9.59 10.47
N HIS A 502 -22.01 -10.72 11.16
CA HIS A 502 -23.12 -11.68 11.22
C HIS A 502 -23.75 -11.71 12.61
N ALA A 503 -23.86 -10.56 13.28
CA ALA A 503 -24.39 -10.48 14.64
C ALA A 503 -25.80 -11.09 14.79
N GLN A 504 -26.65 -11.04 13.75
CA GLN A 504 -28.00 -11.63 13.82
C GLN A 504 -27.99 -13.16 13.73
N GLU A 505 -27.15 -13.72 12.86
CA GLU A 505 -26.99 -15.16 12.65
C GLU A 505 -26.18 -15.80 13.75
N THR A 506 -25.20 -15.08 14.26
CA THR A 506 -24.41 -15.48 15.41
C THR A 506 -25.10 -15.10 16.72
N GLY A 507 -26.36 -14.66 16.73
CA GLY A 507 -27.12 -14.38 17.96
C GLY A 507 -26.43 -13.42 18.94
N GLY A 508 -25.71 -12.43 18.41
CA GLY A 508 -24.94 -11.46 19.19
C GLY A 508 -23.72 -12.03 19.89
N ALA A 509 -23.18 -13.17 19.42
CA ALA A 509 -22.04 -13.81 20.05
C ALA A 509 -20.81 -12.88 20.07
N PHE A 510 -20.03 -12.99 21.14
CA PHE A 510 -18.76 -12.27 21.33
C PHE A 510 -17.67 -13.25 21.72
N VAL A 511 -16.41 -12.86 21.59
CA VAL A 511 -15.30 -13.71 22.05
C VAL A 511 -15.22 -13.68 23.57
N GLU A 512 -15.45 -14.82 24.20
CA GLU A 512 -15.30 -15.00 25.65
C GLU A 512 -13.84 -15.25 26.02
N ARG A 513 -13.15 -16.13 25.28
CA ARG A 513 -11.69 -16.28 25.38
C ARG A 513 -11.07 -16.87 24.13
N PHE A 514 -9.79 -16.56 23.93
CA PHE A 514 -8.89 -17.27 23.04
C PHE A 514 -8.06 -18.26 23.85
N VAL A 515 -7.89 -19.46 23.35
CA VAL A 515 -6.99 -20.48 23.89
C VAL A 515 -5.98 -20.84 22.82
N PHE A 516 -4.73 -20.47 23.05
CA PHE A 516 -3.61 -20.81 22.17
C PHE A 516 -2.97 -22.10 22.64
N VAL A 517 -2.82 -23.05 21.73
CA VAL A 517 -2.27 -24.37 22.02
C VAL A 517 -0.95 -24.55 21.27
N SER A 518 0.08 -24.97 21.99
CA SER A 518 1.33 -25.46 21.41
C SER A 518 1.46 -26.96 21.65
N GLU A 519 1.71 -27.72 20.58
CA GLU A 519 2.02 -29.15 20.67
C GLU A 519 3.46 -29.44 21.12
N GLY A 520 4.23 -28.38 21.38
CA GLY A 520 5.65 -28.45 21.71
C GLY A 520 6.52 -28.92 20.55
N TYR A 521 7.83 -28.81 20.73
CA TYR A 521 8.82 -29.30 19.79
C TYR A 521 9.93 -30.02 20.57
N ASP A 522 9.89 -31.35 20.53
CA ASP A 522 10.94 -32.18 21.11
C ASP A 522 12.09 -32.32 20.10
N ALA A 523 13.14 -31.52 20.27
CA ALA A 523 14.32 -31.63 19.42
C ALA A 523 14.95 -33.03 19.53
N PRO A 524 15.31 -33.70 18.42
CA PRO A 524 16.00 -34.99 18.48
C PRO A 524 17.30 -34.90 19.29
N PRO A 525 17.59 -35.85 20.19
CA PRO A 525 18.80 -35.80 21.01
C PRO A 525 20.05 -35.78 20.11
N GLY A 526 20.87 -34.72 20.24
CA GLY A 526 22.09 -34.52 19.45
C GLY A 526 21.96 -33.59 18.24
N SER A 527 20.76 -33.05 17.97
CA SER A 527 20.53 -32.03 16.94
C SER A 527 20.98 -30.65 17.43
N SER A 528 21.96 -30.04 16.75
CA SER A 528 22.24 -28.60 16.80
C SER A 528 21.47 -27.83 15.71
N ALA A 529 20.44 -28.46 15.12
CA ALA A 529 19.75 -27.91 13.96
C ALA A 529 18.79 -26.79 14.36
N GLU A 530 18.70 -25.78 13.50
CA GLU A 530 17.67 -24.75 13.58
C GLU A 530 16.28 -25.39 13.65
N ILE A 531 15.39 -24.83 14.48
CA ILE A 531 14.00 -25.30 14.61
C ILE A 531 13.36 -25.27 13.22
N PRO A 532 12.77 -26.38 12.73
CA PRO A 532 12.14 -26.43 11.43
C PRO A 532 11.09 -25.32 11.26
N PRO A 533 10.92 -24.79 10.04
CA PRO A 533 9.88 -23.80 9.79
C PRO A 533 8.51 -24.36 10.19
N TYR A 534 7.74 -23.55 10.91
CA TYR A 534 6.39 -23.86 11.41
C TYR A 534 6.30 -24.83 12.59
N GLU A 535 7.43 -25.27 13.15
CA GLU A 535 7.47 -25.91 14.46
C GLU A 535 7.60 -24.87 15.60
N PRO A 536 7.00 -25.08 16.78
CA PRO A 536 6.04 -26.14 17.09
C PRO A 536 4.70 -25.91 16.36
N ARG A 537 3.89 -26.96 16.20
CA ARG A 537 2.52 -26.79 15.71
C ARG A 537 1.70 -25.95 16.70
N LEU A 538 1.08 -24.89 16.17
CA LEU A 538 0.31 -23.93 16.95
C LEU A 538 -1.14 -23.94 16.48
N HIS A 539 -2.07 -23.94 17.44
CA HIS A 539 -3.51 -23.90 17.19
C HIS A 539 -4.18 -22.81 18.01
N MET A 540 -5.40 -22.46 17.61
CA MET A 540 -6.24 -21.51 18.34
C MET A 540 -7.64 -22.07 18.49
N VAL A 541 -8.16 -22.05 19.71
CA VAL A 541 -9.58 -22.31 20.03
C VAL A 541 -10.17 -21.02 20.53
N THR A 542 -11.34 -20.65 20.02
CA THR A 542 -12.05 -19.45 20.43
C THR A 542 -13.39 -19.86 20.98
N GLU A 543 -13.62 -19.54 22.25
CA GLU A 543 -14.91 -19.74 22.89
C GLU A 543 -15.77 -18.48 22.73
N LEU A 544 -17.04 -18.71 22.38
CA LEU A 544 -18.01 -17.68 22.12
C LEU A 544 -18.97 -17.54 23.30
N GLY A 545 -19.04 -16.34 23.86
CA GLY A 545 -20.06 -15.92 24.81
C GLY A 545 -21.27 -15.33 24.10
N ARG A 546 -22.41 -15.25 24.79
CA ARG A 546 -23.66 -14.65 24.28
C ARG A 546 -24.27 -13.72 25.32
N PRO A 547 -24.92 -12.61 24.90
CA PRO A 547 -25.64 -11.75 25.81
C PRO A 547 -26.74 -12.56 26.52
N SER A 548 -26.89 -12.35 27.83
CA SER A 548 -28.05 -12.87 28.55
C SER A 548 -29.32 -12.28 27.93
N SER A 549 -30.27 -13.15 27.57
CA SER A 549 -31.55 -12.79 26.94
C SER A 549 -32.36 -11.79 27.73
#